data_AF-A0A449AIS9-F1
#
_entry.id   AF-A0A449AIS9-F1
#
_cell.length_a   1.000
_cell.length_b   1.000
_cell.length_c   1.000
_cell.angle_alpha   90.00
_cell.angle_beta   90.00
_cell.angle_gamma   90.00
#
_symmetry.space_group_name_H-M   'P 1'
#
loop_
_entity.id
_entity.type
_entity.pdbx_description
1 polymer ?
#
loop_
_entity_poly.entity_id
_entity_poly.type
_entity_poly.pdbx_seq_one_letter_code
_entity_poly.pdbx_strand_id
1 'polypeptide(L)'
;MKNKKIFWTILGFISTIAITAGVTTGIVLAITNKPNKEINNNNNNNNNNNNNNNNNNNLKHSSDKQIEENKMNKNEKTYKDFFPSSHEYKNVFDEQNFADINIYYSSTNVNLFYELVAFALSTKKDFEFFYNEPKSNSNFNFSSFKKYLDTKNNIRKYKITKFENDDLNSSDENKKELFYQKVYDIATENNQKVINVWMNSEMLVNRADVFEKLIKLPNVQINALNESPDKGEYYLRNYYNNYENVEYKNLNFDNKNRIWKIEDFKPKEKVFHLGQKYPNLKVYWFSKLVTQKYRLLNFKNVRPYSEDIIDFKSLFLDEVKDANIFNNWLEVTGISYNTVKKIIENIDKSYKKPNLLFIANDDANDLNYFLTVVMKYHDKFNVFYKSIKDNVTKILIDSIKNQDKEISYYDYISKSNQKFDVTKIKNFATLSTYFPIEELIKNDVENNKVLFEKFFTTSLSFDETKLIINNKNSFEDIIGFIENGLVLSNDSSLIMEDNTDLTKNYDRYLNNFVEKVAFEYISVTLKESAKKKTKKLLTKDDFAITLKQNTLFTDVKITKVEENKFNKDLKDIEITFKYNPKNVQNKKEYTIKDKY
;
A
#
# COMPACT_ATOMS: atom_id res chain seq x y z
N MET A 1 -27.81 -13.52 31.12
CA MET A 1 -26.70 -12.53 31.11
C MET A 1 -25.32 -13.20 30.96
N LYS A 2 -25.04 -14.00 29.89
CA LYS A 2 -23.72 -14.65 29.72
C LYS A 2 -22.84 -14.10 28.58
N ASN A 3 -23.41 -13.48 27.54
CA ASN A 3 -22.65 -13.17 26.31
C ASN A 3 -21.82 -11.87 26.35
N LYS A 4 -21.94 -11.02 27.40
CA LYS A 4 -21.22 -9.74 27.45
C LYS A 4 -19.71 -9.85 27.75
N LYS A 5 -19.19 -10.97 28.25
CA LYS A 5 -17.74 -11.10 28.56
C LYS A 5 -16.86 -11.38 27.34
N ILE A 6 -17.38 -12.01 26.28
CA ILE A 6 -16.59 -12.37 25.08
C ILE A 6 -16.25 -11.11 24.27
N PHE A 7 -17.16 -10.13 24.21
CA PHE A 7 -17.03 -8.94 23.37
C PHE A 7 -15.86 -8.01 23.79
N TRP A 8 -15.50 -7.98 25.08
CA TRP A 8 -14.40 -7.16 25.60
C TRP A 8 -13.00 -7.80 25.43
N THR A 9 -12.93 -9.06 24.98
CA THR A 9 -11.65 -9.76 24.67
C THR A 9 -11.38 -9.79 23.17
N ILE A 10 -11.92 -8.81 22.42
CA ILE A 10 -11.75 -8.68 20.96
C ILE A 10 -11.09 -7.33 20.59
N LEU A 11 -11.44 -6.23 21.25
CA LEU A 11 -11.13 -4.85 20.84
C LEU A 11 -9.68 -4.33 21.07
N GLY A 12 -8.66 -5.21 21.04
CA GLY A 12 -7.50 -5.05 21.95
C GLY A 12 -6.08 -4.71 21.43
N PHE A 13 -5.39 -5.63 20.77
CA PHE A 13 -3.95 -5.52 20.39
C PHE A 13 -3.84 -5.41 18.85
N ILE A 14 -4.29 -4.30 18.26
CA ILE A 14 -4.33 -4.12 16.79
C ILE A 14 -3.46 -2.96 16.26
N SER A 15 -2.97 -2.05 17.11
CA SER A 15 -1.85 -1.15 16.77
C SER A 15 -0.55 -1.74 17.33
N THR A 16 0.64 -1.59 16.73
CA THR A 16 1.35 -0.31 16.53
C THR A 16 1.52 0.11 15.06
N ILE A 17 2.64 0.16 14.32
CA ILE A 17 4.09 -0.06 14.56
C ILE A 17 4.93 1.10 14.00
N ALA A 18 6.10 1.37 14.60
CA ALA A 18 7.20 2.04 13.90
C ALA A 18 8.57 1.83 14.58
N ILE A 19 9.65 2.09 13.81
CA ILE A 19 11.08 2.26 14.23
C ILE A 19 11.80 0.88 14.39
N THR A 20 13.06 0.60 13.98
CA THR A 20 14.29 1.43 13.75
C THR A 20 15.15 1.06 12.51
N ALA A 21 16.11 1.94 12.11
CA ALA A 21 17.23 1.75 11.14
C ALA A 21 18.56 1.28 11.83
N GLY A 22 19.76 1.13 11.21
CA GLY A 22 20.42 1.44 9.89
C GLY A 22 21.81 0.72 9.84
N VAL A 23 22.89 0.99 9.05
CA VAL A 23 23.48 2.24 8.47
C VAL A 23 24.84 1.95 7.72
N THR A 24 25.18 2.60 6.57
CA THR A 24 26.54 2.85 5.92
C THR A 24 27.50 1.68 5.50
N THR A 25 28.54 1.73 4.62
CA THR A 25 29.12 2.55 3.48
C THR A 25 30.33 1.74 2.88
N GLY A 26 31.03 2.02 1.74
CA GLY A 26 30.90 3.00 0.63
C GLY A 26 32.25 3.43 -0.04
N ILE A 27 32.28 3.57 -1.39
CA ILE A 27 33.23 4.35 -2.28
C ILE A 27 34.67 3.82 -2.59
N VAL A 28 35.03 3.72 -3.90
CA VAL A 28 36.22 4.31 -4.60
C VAL A 28 36.16 4.08 -6.14
N LEU A 29 36.91 4.90 -6.91
CA LEU A 29 36.99 5.00 -8.40
C LEU A 29 37.73 3.78 -9.07
N ALA A 30 37.95 3.62 -10.39
CA ALA A 30 38.17 4.56 -11.52
C ALA A 30 38.28 3.88 -12.91
N ILE A 31 38.34 4.67 -14.02
CA ILE A 31 39.18 4.49 -15.25
C ILE A 31 38.91 3.24 -16.15
N THR A 32 38.82 3.23 -17.49
CA THR A 32 38.88 4.16 -18.66
C THR A 32 38.05 3.54 -19.84
N ASN A 33 37.90 4.03 -21.09
CA ASN A 33 38.75 4.87 -21.96
C ASN A 33 37.98 5.64 -23.06
N LYS A 34 38.70 6.52 -23.78
CA LYS A 34 38.27 7.46 -24.86
C LYS A 34 38.95 7.05 -26.22
N PRO A 35 38.97 7.86 -27.31
CA PRO A 35 37.92 8.65 -28.02
C PRO A 35 37.97 8.49 -29.57
N ASN A 36 37.11 9.18 -30.36
CA ASN A 36 37.54 10.19 -31.37
C ASN A 36 36.44 10.73 -32.33
N LYS A 37 36.51 12.05 -32.61
CA LYS A 37 36.43 12.81 -33.90
C LYS A 37 35.36 12.45 -34.97
N GLU A 38 34.77 13.39 -35.75
CA GLU A 38 34.77 14.88 -35.86
C GLU A 38 33.49 15.29 -36.67
N ILE A 39 33.22 16.48 -37.24
CA ILE A 39 33.99 17.68 -37.65
C ILE A 39 33.09 18.96 -37.64
N ASN A 40 33.65 20.14 -37.95
CA ASN A 40 32.93 21.43 -38.04
C ASN A 40 32.33 21.74 -39.43
N ASN A 41 31.33 22.63 -39.50
CA ASN A 41 31.47 23.92 -40.22
C ASN A 41 30.33 24.92 -40.00
N ASN A 42 30.67 26.22 -40.09
CA ASN A 42 29.74 27.36 -40.09
C ASN A 42 29.33 27.76 -41.52
N ASN A 43 28.26 28.54 -41.68
CA ASN A 43 28.36 29.80 -42.44
C ASN A 43 27.19 30.79 -42.18
N ASN A 44 27.47 32.08 -42.29
CA ASN A 44 26.51 33.20 -42.20
C ASN A 44 26.05 33.64 -43.60
N ASN A 45 24.93 34.39 -43.68
CA ASN A 45 24.97 35.78 -44.20
C ASN A 45 23.67 36.58 -43.99
N ASN A 46 23.78 37.91 -44.14
CA ASN A 46 22.79 38.94 -43.82
C ASN A 46 21.89 39.36 -45.00
N ASN A 47 20.78 40.09 -44.74
CA ASN A 47 20.59 41.48 -45.22
C ASN A 47 19.25 42.15 -44.77
N ASN A 48 19.35 43.34 -44.14
CA ASN A 48 18.82 44.67 -44.56
C ASN A 48 17.48 44.79 -45.36
N ASN A 49 16.63 45.82 -45.23
CA ASN A 49 16.65 47.09 -44.43
C ASN A 49 15.31 47.87 -44.40
N ASN A 50 15.14 48.75 -43.39
CA ASN A 50 14.56 50.13 -43.38
C ASN A 50 13.05 50.51 -43.65
N ASN A 51 12.50 51.21 -42.64
CA ASN A 51 11.90 52.59 -42.64
C ASN A 51 10.38 52.94 -42.78
N ASN A 52 9.87 53.51 -41.68
CA ASN A 52 9.25 54.86 -41.51
C ASN A 52 7.73 55.17 -41.60
N ASN A 53 7.27 55.86 -40.53
CA ASN A 53 6.41 57.08 -40.43
C ASN A 53 4.88 57.05 -40.11
N ASN A 54 4.59 57.65 -38.94
CA ASN A 54 3.61 58.73 -38.64
C ASN A 54 2.12 58.48 -38.26
N ASN A 55 1.84 58.83 -36.99
CA ASN A 55 0.80 59.74 -36.47
C ASN A 55 -0.70 59.37 -36.36
N ASN A 56 -1.16 59.40 -35.10
CA ASN A 56 -2.38 60.03 -34.54
C ASN A 56 -3.76 59.89 -35.24
N ASN A 57 -4.77 59.37 -34.50
CA ASN A 57 -5.76 60.26 -33.84
C ASN A 57 -6.79 59.55 -32.92
N ASN A 58 -7.33 60.34 -31.98
CA ASN A 58 -8.64 60.22 -31.30
C ASN A 58 -9.03 58.95 -30.51
N LEU A 59 -8.74 58.97 -29.21
CA LEU A 59 -9.53 58.29 -28.17
C LEU A 59 -10.75 59.14 -27.78
N LYS A 60 -11.99 58.64 -27.98
CA LYS A 60 -13.19 59.10 -27.24
C LYS A 60 -14.39 58.15 -27.41
N HIS A 61 -14.53 57.17 -26.50
CA HIS A 61 -15.78 56.70 -25.89
C HIS A 61 -15.47 55.52 -24.94
N SER A 62 -15.34 55.81 -23.65
CA SER A 62 -15.13 54.82 -22.59
C SER A 62 -15.65 55.36 -21.26
N SER A 63 -16.93 55.12 -21.00
CA SER A 63 -17.60 55.43 -19.73
C SER A 63 -18.67 54.38 -19.44
N ASP A 64 -19.51 54.09 -20.44
CA ASP A 64 -20.81 53.46 -20.17
C ASP A 64 -20.70 51.92 -20.07
N LYS A 65 -19.77 51.29 -20.80
CA LYS A 65 -19.52 49.84 -20.70
C LYS A 65 -18.97 49.39 -19.33
N GLN A 66 -18.13 50.21 -18.68
CA GLN A 66 -17.52 49.85 -17.40
C GLN A 66 -18.52 49.83 -16.22
N ILE A 67 -19.74 50.33 -16.41
CA ILE A 67 -20.77 50.39 -15.35
C ILE A 67 -21.67 49.14 -15.35
N GLU A 68 -21.82 48.45 -16.48
CA GLU A 68 -22.56 47.17 -16.56
C GLU A 68 -21.69 45.96 -16.21
N GLU A 69 -20.43 45.92 -16.68
CA GLU A 69 -19.48 44.82 -16.36
C GLU A 69 -19.20 44.72 -14.85
N ASN A 70 -19.32 45.82 -14.09
CA ASN A 70 -19.14 45.86 -12.63
C ASN A 70 -20.37 45.39 -11.81
N LYS A 71 -21.40 44.80 -12.43
CA LYS A 71 -22.62 44.30 -11.74
C LYS A 71 -22.86 42.79 -11.81
N MET A 72 -22.01 42.01 -12.49
CA MET A 72 -22.05 40.55 -12.40
C MET A 72 -21.00 39.98 -11.42
N ASN A 73 -21.27 38.78 -10.92
CA ASN A 73 -20.39 37.90 -10.14
C ASN A 73 -19.74 38.51 -8.88
N LYS A 74 -20.56 39.03 -7.97
CA LYS A 74 -20.17 39.27 -6.56
C LYS A 74 -20.47 38.09 -5.60
N ASN A 75 -21.00 36.98 -6.13
CA ASN A 75 -21.45 35.79 -5.39
C ASN A 75 -20.83 34.47 -5.91
N GLU A 76 -19.62 34.50 -6.51
CA GLU A 76 -18.90 33.26 -6.80
C GLU A 76 -18.45 32.61 -5.49
N LYS A 77 -19.06 31.47 -5.14
CA LYS A 77 -18.66 30.66 -3.98
C LYS A 77 -17.23 30.15 -4.15
N THR A 78 -16.39 30.40 -3.16
CA THR A 78 -15.02 29.91 -3.10
C THR A 78 -14.97 28.50 -2.53
N TYR A 79 -13.82 27.83 -2.64
CA TYR A 79 -13.62 26.51 -2.02
C TYR A 79 -13.92 26.49 -0.51
N LYS A 80 -13.68 27.60 0.21
CA LYS A 80 -13.96 27.70 1.65
C LYS A 80 -15.45 27.73 2.00
N ASP A 81 -16.30 28.09 1.04
CA ASP A 81 -17.76 28.14 1.20
C ASP A 81 -18.41 26.76 1.04
N PHE A 82 -17.71 25.83 0.37
CA PHE A 82 -18.09 24.41 0.27
C PHE A 82 -17.36 23.55 1.32
N PHE A 83 -16.09 23.84 1.61
CA PHE A 83 -15.24 23.08 2.53
C PHE A 83 -14.70 23.99 3.65
N PRO A 84 -15.55 24.38 4.63
CA PRO A 84 -15.16 25.28 5.71
C PRO A 84 -14.14 24.61 6.64
N SER A 85 -13.08 25.36 6.98
CA SER A 85 -11.95 24.87 7.77
C SER A 85 -12.25 24.60 9.26
N SER A 86 -13.51 24.76 9.67
CA SER A 86 -14.02 24.40 11.00
C SER A 86 -14.54 22.96 11.11
N HIS A 87 -14.61 22.21 9.99
CA HIS A 87 -15.08 20.83 10.00
C HIS A 87 -13.92 19.85 10.28
N GLU A 88 -13.97 19.16 11.43
CA GLU A 88 -12.98 18.15 11.81
C GLU A 88 -13.43 16.74 11.42
N TYR A 89 -12.74 16.15 10.45
CA TYR A 89 -12.87 14.74 10.07
C TYR A 89 -11.93 13.89 10.91
N LYS A 90 -12.44 12.83 11.55
CA LYS A 90 -11.63 11.85 12.30
C LYS A 90 -11.16 10.72 11.40
N ASN A 91 -11.93 10.38 10.36
CA ASN A 91 -11.65 9.31 9.41
C ASN A 91 -12.17 9.62 8.00
N VAL A 92 -11.81 8.78 7.02
CA VAL A 92 -12.22 8.90 5.61
C VAL A 92 -13.74 8.84 5.38
N PHE A 93 -14.48 8.08 6.18
CA PHE A 93 -15.93 7.95 6.04
C PHE A 93 -16.68 9.16 6.60
N ASP A 94 -16.17 9.85 7.62
CA ASP A 94 -16.70 11.16 8.04
C ASP A 94 -16.68 12.14 6.85
N GLU A 95 -15.54 12.18 6.13
CA GLU A 95 -15.33 13.10 5.04
C GLU A 95 -16.12 12.73 3.77
N GLN A 96 -16.25 11.44 3.49
CA GLN A 96 -17.20 10.91 2.49
C GLN A 96 -18.63 11.37 2.77
N ASN A 97 -19.07 11.27 4.03
CA ASN A 97 -20.44 11.60 4.43
C ASN A 97 -20.69 13.12 4.57
N PHE A 98 -19.65 13.96 4.51
CA PHE A 98 -19.79 15.41 4.41
C PHE A 98 -20.26 15.84 3.01
N ALA A 99 -19.62 15.34 1.94
CA ALA A 99 -19.97 15.66 0.56
C ALA A 99 -21.40 15.24 0.19
N ASP A 100 -22.05 15.94 -0.73
CA ASP A 100 -23.40 15.61 -1.21
C ASP A 100 -23.37 14.55 -2.30
N ILE A 101 -22.33 14.59 -3.14
CA ILE A 101 -22.02 13.56 -4.14
C ILE A 101 -20.61 13.04 -3.88
N ASN A 102 -20.46 11.72 -3.87
CA ASN A 102 -19.15 11.07 -3.95
C ASN A 102 -18.96 10.45 -5.33
N ILE A 103 -17.75 10.53 -5.86
CA ILE A 103 -17.36 9.90 -7.13
C ILE A 103 -16.18 8.98 -6.88
N TYR A 104 -16.24 7.74 -7.34
CA TYR A 104 -15.23 6.69 -7.07
C TYR A 104 -14.66 6.12 -8.37
N TYR A 105 -13.34 5.92 -8.45
CA TYR A 105 -12.69 5.24 -9.59
C TYR A 105 -11.29 4.67 -9.27
N SER A 106 -11.02 3.45 -9.71
CA SER A 106 -9.68 2.87 -9.82
C SER A 106 -9.52 2.18 -11.18
N SER A 107 -8.40 2.43 -11.85
CA SER A 107 -8.11 1.92 -13.19
C SER A 107 -7.50 0.52 -13.20
N THR A 108 -6.73 0.16 -12.17
CA THR A 108 -5.69 -0.89 -12.25
C THR A 108 -5.44 -1.69 -10.96
N ASN A 109 -5.58 -1.10 -9.78
CA ASN A 109 -5.26 -1.75 -8.50
C ASN A 109 -6.50 -2.41 -7.87
N VAL A 110 -6.39 -3.71 -7.57
CA VAL A 110 -7.48 -4.56 -7.06
C VAL A 110 -7.86 -4.25 -5.61
N ASN A 111 -6.86 -4.15 -4.72
CA ASN A 111 -7.09 -3.84 -3.30
C ASN A 111 -7.80 -2.48 -3.17
N LEU A 112 -7.28 -1.46 -3.86
CA LEU A 112 -7.85 -0.12 -3.85
C LEU A 112 -9.20 -0.04 -4.60
N PHE A 113 -9.42 -0.84 -5.64
CA PHE A 113 -10.74 -0.98 -6.25
C PHE A 113 -11.76 -1.54 -5.25
N TYR A 114 -11.39 -2.57 -4.49
CA TYR A 114 -12.26 -3.10 -3.43
C TYR A 114 -12.45 -2.09 -2.29
N GLU A 115 -11.44 -1.33 -1.89
CA GLU A 115 -11.63 -0.21 -0.95
C GLU A 115 -12.69 0.78 -1.46
N LEU A 116 -12.60 1.23 -2.70
CA LEU A 116 -13.62 2.11 -3.30
C LEU A 116 -15.02 1.46 -3.33
N VAL A 117 -15.12 0.13 -3.49
CA VAL A 117 -16.37 -0.61 -3.31
C VAL A 117 -16.85 -0.50 -1.85
N ALA A 118 -16.00 -0.67 -0.85
CA ALA A 118 -16.35 -0.46 0.57
C ALA A 118 -16.83 0.97 0.85
N PHE A 119 -16.18 2.00 0.29
CA PHE A 119 -16.64 3.39 0.35
C PHE A 119 -18.06 3.54 -0.26
N ALA A 120 -18.30 3.00 -1.45
CA ALA A 120 -19.62 3.05 -2.11
C ALA A 120 -20.72 2.25 -1.37
N LEU A 121 -20.35 1.17 -0.67
CA LEU A 121 -21.24 0.43 0.22
C LEU A 121 -21.58 1.25 1.47
N SER A 122 -20.60 1.94 2.07
CA SER A 122 -20.74 2.66 3.34
C SER A 122 -21.35 4.06 3.25
N THR A 123 -21.19 4.75 2.12
CA THR A 123 -21.60 6.15 1.96
C THR A 123 -23.08 6.39 2.25
N LYS A 124 -23.40 7.46 2.99
CA LYS A 124 -24.78 7.86 3.31
C LYS A 124 -25.35 8.88 2.31
N LYS A 125 -24.65 9.11 1.20
CA LYS A 125 -24.85 10.22 0.25
C LYS A 125 -25.00 9.73 -1.20
N ASP A 126 -25.43 10.59 -2.11
CA ASP A 126 -25.53 10.24 -3.54
C ASP A 126 -24.13 9.90 -4.09
N PHE A 127 -24.04 8.99 -5.07
CA PHE A 127 -22.74 8.67 -5.65
C PHE A 127 -22.73 8.17 -7.11
N GLU A 128 -21.59 8.40 -7.78
CA GLU A 128 -21.24 7.74 -9.04
C GLU A 128 -20.02 6.83 -8.86
N PHE A 129 -20.17 5.54 -9.16
CA PHE A 129 -19.08 4.58 -9.14
C PHE A 129 -18.65 4.26 -10.58
N PHE A 130 -17.46 4.70 -10.95
CA PHE A 130 -16.87 4.41 -12.25
C PHE A 130 -15.98 3.17 -12.16
N TYR A 131 -16.05 2.32 -13.17
CA TYR A 131 -15.16 1.17 -13.29
C TYR A 131 -14.84 0.87 -14.74
N ASN A 132 -13.60 0.47 -14.99
CA ASN A 132 -13.27 -0.32 -16.17
C ASN A 132 -13.59 -1.79 -15.84
N GLU A 133 -13.67 -2.65 -16.85
CA GLU A 133 -13.28 -4.06 -16.67
C GLU A 133 -11.78 -4.19 -17.01
N PRO A 134 -10.86 -3.97 -16.06
CA PRO A 134 -9.53 -4.53 -16.20
C PRO A 134 -9.64 -6.05 -16.05
N LYS A 135 -8.70 -6.78 -16.63
CA LYS A 135 -8.59 -8.24 -16.45
C LYS A 135 -8.53 -8.62 -14.96
N SER A 136 -8.02 -7.71 -14.12
CA SER A 136 -7.84 -7.86 -12.69
C SER A 136 -9.13 -7.79 -11.84
N ASN A 137 -10.22 -7.23 -12.37
CA ASN A 137 -11.52 -7.18 -11.68
C ASN A 137 -12.58 -8.06 -12.38
N SER A 138 -12.16 -8.99 -13.24
CA SER A 138 -13.05 -9.82 -14.08
C SER A 138 -14.04 -10.71 -13.31
N ASN A 139 -13.81 -10.94 -12.01
CA ASN A 139 -14.75 -11.65 -11.13
C ASN A 139 -15.81 -10.73 -10.49
N PHE A 140 -15.67 -9.40 -10.57
CA PHE A 140 -16.54 -8.46 -9.83
C PHE A 140 -18.01 -8.64 -10.20
N ASN A 141 -18.80 -9.07 -9.23
CA ASN A 141 -20.20 -9.41 -9.40
C ASN A 141 -21.07 -8.16 -9.26
N PHE A 142 -21.13 -7.40 -10.35
CA PHE A 142 -21.98 -6.21 -10.48
C PHE A 142 -23.43 -6.47 -10.04
N SER A 143 -23.97 -7.67 -10.30
CA SER A 143 -25.34 -8.04 -9.90
C SER A 143 -25.51 -8.13 -8.39
N SER A 144 -24.58 -8.76 -7.65
CA SER A 144 -24.61 -8.74 -6.18
C SER A 144 -24.27 -7.37 -5.61
N PHE A 145 -23.40 -6.58 -6.25
CA PHE A 145 -23.13 -5.19 -5.85
C PHE A 145 -24.38 -4.34 -5.94
N LYS A 146 -25.03 -4.33 -7.11
CA LYS A 146 -26.28 -3.60 -7.33
C LYS A 146 -27.37 -4.07 -6.38
N LYS A 147 -27.57 -5.39 -6.22
CA LYS A 147 -28.55 -5.97 -5.29
C LYS A 147 -28.30 -5.55 -3.84
N TYR A 148 -27.05 -5.54 -3.35
CA TYR A 148 -26.73 -5.07 -2.01
C TYR A 148 -27.08 -3.58 -1.85
N LEU A 149 -26.70 -2.74 -2.81
CA LEU A 149 -27.08 -1.34 -2.84
C LEU A 149 -28.61 -1.19 -2.80
N ASP A 150 -29.34 -1.80 -3.74
CA ASP A 150 -30.81 -1.73 -3.81
C ASP A 150 -31.48 -2.18 -2.49
N THR A 151 -30.97 -3.23 -1.83
CA THR A 151 -31.53 -3.71 -0.54
C THR A 151 -31.18 -2.88 0.69
N LYS A 152 -30.22 -1.95 0.60
CA LYS A 152 -29.81 -1.07 1.70
C LYS A 152 -30.16 0.40 1.47
N ASN A 153 -30.40 0.81 0.23
CA ASN A 153 -30.31 2.20 -0.20
C ASN A 153 -31.65 2.84 -0.57
N ASN A 154 -32.72 2.57 0.18
CA ASN A 154 -34.07 3.15 -0.02
C ASN A 154 -34.16 4.71 0.06
N ILE A 155 -33.02 5.42 0.13
CA ILE A 155 -32.92 6.86 0.41
C ILE A 155 -31.93 7.60 -0.51
N ARG A 156 -30.89 6.94 -1.08
CA ARG A 156 -29.78 7.59 -1.82
C ARG A 156 -29.74 7.21 -3.30
N LYS A 157 -29.48 8.18 -4.18
CA LYS A 157 -29.30 7.93 -5.62
C LYS A 157 -27.89 7.42 -5.89
N TYR A 158 -27.78 6.37 -6.69
CA TYR A 158 -26.49 5.89 -7.15
C TYR A 158 -26.51 5.62 -8.66
N LYS A 159 -25.34 5.77 -9.29
CA LYS A 159 -25.10 5.42 -10.70
C LYS A 159 -23.79 4.65 -10.78
N ILE A 160 -23.79 3.57 -11.56
CA ILE A 160 -22.59 2.75 -11.78
C ILE A 160 -22.26 2.83 -13.27
N THR A 161 -21.13 3.42 -13.61
CA THR A 161 -20.74 3.70 -14.99
C THR A 161 -19.58 2.79 -15.38
N LYS A 162 -19.85 1.82 -16.26
CA LYS A 162 -18.79 1.07 -16.94
C LYS A 162 -18.13 1.97 -17.98
N PHE A 163 -16.81 1.92 -18.07
CA PHE A 163 -16.09 2.29 -19.30
C PHE A 163 -15.92 1.02 -20.14
N GLU A 164 -16.50 1.04 -21.35
CA GLU A 164 -16.43 -0.07 -22.29
C GLU A 164 -15.03 -0.16 -22.91
N ASN A 165 -14.63 -1.37 -23.33
CA ASN A 165 -13.28 -1.66 -23.83
C ASN A 165 -13.18 -1.58 -25.37
N ASP A 166 -14.19 -1.00 -26.02
CA ASP A 166 -14.40 -1.08 -27.47
C ASP A 166 -13.32 -0.35 -28.28
N ASP A 167 -12.70 0.70 -27.71
CA ASP A 167 -11.36 1.10 -28.14
C ASP A 167 -10.32 0.12 -27.57
N LEU A 168 -10.11 -1.00 -28.25
CA LEU A 168 -8.98 -1.92 -28.04
C LEU A 168 -7.61 -1.23 -28.21
N ASN A 169 -7.58 -0.03 -28.79
CA ASN A 169 -6.41 0.83 -28.95
C ASN A 169 -6.34 2.00 -27.94
N SER A 170 -7.32 2.14 -27.02
CA SER A 170 -7.30 3.22 -26.02
C SER A 170 -6.22 2.96 -24.96
N SER A 171 -5.31 3.92 -24.81
CA SER A 171 -4.36 3.92 -23.70
C SER A 171 -5.08 4.18 -22.37
N ASP A 172 -4.47 3.77 -21.25
CA ASP A 172 -4.97 4.12 -19.92
C ASP A 172 -5.05 5.65 -19.71
N GLU A 173 -4.27 6.45 -20.44
CA GLU A 173 -4.32 7.92 -20.38
C GLU A 173 -5.61 8.48 -20.98
N ASN A 174 -6.10 7.89 -22.07
CA ASN A 174 -7.40 8.27 -22.67
C ASN A 174 -8.55 7.95 -21.68
N LYS A 175 -8.47 6.81 -20.97
CA LYS A 175 -9.46 6.41 -19.96
C LYS A 175 -9.42 7.33 -18.73
N LYS A 176 -8.23 7.79 -18.31
CA LYS A 176 -8.07 8.84 -17.28
C LYS A 176 -8.71 10.17 -17.72
N GLU A 177 -8.45 10.61 -18.94
CA GLU A 177 -9.00 11.86 -19.49
C GLU A 177 -10.54 11.84 -19.56
N LEU A 178 -11.13 10.77 -20.11
CA LEU A 178 -12.58 10.62 -20.18
C LEU A 178 -13.23 10.56 -18.79
N PHE A 179 -12.56 9.97 -17.80
CA PHE A 179 -13.00 10.07 -16.40
C PHE A 179 -12.96 11.52 -15.90
N TYR A 180 -11.83 12.22 -16.00
CA TYR A 180 -11.72 13.60 -15.51
C TYR A 180 -12.74 14.54 -16.18
N GLN A 181 -13.04 14.35 -17.48
CA GLN A 181 -14.09 15.11 -18.16
C GLN A 181 -15.48 14.81 -17.58
N LYS A 182 -15.87 13.54 -17.44
CA LYS A 182 -17.17 13.19 -16.83
C LYS A 182 -17.33 13.72 -15.40
N VAL A 183 -16.25 13.76 -14.61
CA VAL A 183 -16.25 14.37 -13.28
C VAL A 183 -16.44 15.89 -13.36
N TYR A 184 -15.78 16.57 -14.29
CA TYR A 184 -15.93 18.00 -14.53
C TYR A 184 -17.37 18.36 -14.96
N ASP A 185 -17.98 17.55 -15.83
CA ASP A 185 -19.36 17.72 -16.29
C ASP A 185 -20.34 17.59 -15.11
N ILE A 186 -20.27 16.49 -14.35
CA ILE A 186 -21.07 16.27 -13.13
C ILE A 186 -20.89 17.43 -12.13
N ALA A 187 -19.67 17.93 -11.97
CA ALA A 187 -19.36 18.98 -11.00
C ALA A 187 -19.84 20.38 -11.39
N THR A 188 -19.86 20.69 -12.69
CA THR A 188 -20.40 21.95 -13.21
C THR A 188 -21.93 21.95 -13.27
N GLU A 189 -22.55 20.82 -13.60
CA GLU A 189 -24.01 20.62 -13.46
C GLU A 189 -24.48 20.73 -11.99
N ASN A 190 -23.66 20.26 -11.04
CA ASN A 190 -23.98 20.26 -9.61
C ASN A 190 -23.24 21.35 -8.83
N ASN A 191 -23.02 22.54 -9.43
CA ASN A 191 -22.18 23.61 -8.87
C ASN A 191 -22.58 24.19 -7.49
N GLN A 192 -23.74 23.79 -6.92
CA GLN A 192 -24.17 24.16 -5.57
C GLN A 192 -23.94 23.06 -4.50
N LYS A 193 -23.53 21.86 -4.90
CA LYS A 193 -23.32 20.69 -4.03
C LYS A 193 -21.83 20.49 -3.72
N VAL A 194 -21.52 19.97 -2.54
CA VAL A 194 -20.16 19.53 -2.18
C VAL A 194 -19.85 18.20 -2.87
N ILE A 195 -18.71 18.10 -3.56
CA ILE A 195 -18.34 16.91 -4.35
C ILE A 195 -16.96 16.38 -3.93
N ASN A 196 -16.92 15.11 -3.51
CA ASN A 196 -15.67 14.36 -3.29
C ASN A 196 -15.36 13.45 -4.48
N VAL A 197 -14.09 13.42 -4.91
CA VAL A 197 -13.61 12.52 -5.96
C VAL A 197 -12.51 11.62 -5.39
N TRP A 198 -12.84 10.36 -5.15
CA TRP A 198 -11.96 9.34 -4.58
C TRP A 198 -11.30 8.53 -5.69
N MET A 199 -9.96 8.56 -5.75
CA MET A 199 -9.19 7.92 -6.82
C MET A 199 -7.82 7.44 -6.35
N ASN A 200 -7.19 6.56 -7.12
CA ASN A 200 -5.79 6.17 -6.94
C ASN A 200 -4.85 7.38 -7.13
N SER A 201 -3.89 7.57 -6.22
CA SER A 201 -2.86 8.61 -6.34
C SER A 201 -2.04 8.49 -7.64
N GLU A 202 -1.83 7.29 -8.17
CA GLU A 202 -1.17 7.08 -9.47
C GLU A 202 -1.99 7.60 -10.67
N MET A 203 -3.27 7.95 -10.49
CA MET A 203 -4.04 8.65 -11.53
C MET A 203 -3.56 10.07 -11.80
N LEU A 204 -3.02 10.75 -10.78
CA LEU A 204 -2.50 12.11 -10.87
C LEU A 204 -1.17 12.20 -11.63
N VAL A 205 -0.59 11.06 -12.02
CA VAL A 205 0.65 10.98 -12.81
C VAL A 205 0.30 10.89 -14.29
N ASN A 206 0.85 11.81 -15.08
CA ASN A 206 0.51 12.12 -16.47
C ASN A 206 -0.90 12.76 -16.61
N ARG A 207 -1.07 13.64 -17.61
CA ARG A 207 -2.29 14.44 -17.87
C ARG A 207 -2.69 15.47 -16.79
N ALA A 208 -1.70 16.21 -16.29
CA ALA A 208 -1.89 17.35 -15.39
C ALA A 208 -2.83 18.44 -15.95
N ASP A 209 -2.83 18.62 -17.28
CA ASP A 209 -3.66 19.58 -18.03
C ASP A 209 -5.18 19.36 -17.86
N VAL A 210 -5.61 18.12 -17.68
CA VAL A 210 -7.03 17.77 -17.48
C VAL A 210 -7.37 17.85 -15.99
N PHE A 211 -6.51 17.28 -15.13
CA PHE A 211 -6.65 17.34 -13.67
C PHE A 211 -6.70 18.79 -13.15
N GLU A 212 -5.88 19.69 -13.72
CA GLU A 212 -5.87 21.11 -13.33
C GLU A 212 -7.19 21.84 -13.62
N LYS A 213 -8.01 21.40 -14.58
CA LYS A 213 -9.36 21.96 -14.81
C LYS A 213 -10.30 21.57 -13.68
N LEU A 214 -10.29 20.29 -13.30
CA LEU A 214 -11.14 19.73 -12.26
C LEU A 214 -10.84 20.34 -10.88
N ILE A 215 -9.56 20.43 -10.51
CA ILE A 215 -9.17 20.91 -9.16
C ILE A 215 -9.34 22.43 -8.96
N LYS A 216 -9.60 23.19 -10.03
CA LYS A 216 -9.93 24.62 -9.96
C LYS A 216 -11.43 24.87 -9.68
N LEU A 217 -12.28 23.84 -9.73
CA LEU A 217 -13.70 23.97 -9.35
C LEU A 217 -13.83 24.12 -7.83
N PRO A 218 -14.53 25.16 -7.32
CA PRO A 218 -14.60 25.44 -5.89
C PRO A 218 -15.44 24.42 -5.11
N ASN A 219 -16.36 23.72 -5.77
CA ASN A 219 -17.21 22.71 -5.15
C ASN A 219 -16.61 21.29 -5.16
N VAL A 220 -15.41 21.12 -5.73
CA VAL A 220 -14.72 19.82 -5.86
C VAL A 220 -13.55 19.72 -4.89
N GLN A 221 -13.49 18.58 -4.20
CA GLN A 221 -12.32 18.10 -3.48
C GLN A 221 -11.88 16.74 -4.02
N ILE A 222 -10.58 16.56 -4.21
CA ILE A 222 -9.97 15.34 -4.74
C ILE A 222 -9.24 14.61 -3.61
N ASN A 223 -9.61 13.35 -3.40
CA ASN A 223 -9.10 12.49 -2.34
C ASN A 223 -8.30 11.35 -2.98
N ALA A 224 -6.99 11.57 -3.09
CA ALA A 224 -6.05 10.63 -3.66
C ALA A 224 -5.65 9.57 -2.63
N LEU A 225 -6.20 8.37 -2.78
CA LEU A 225 -5.91 7.19 -1.99
C LEU A 225 -4.62 6.52 -2.49
N ASN A 226 -3.75 6.09 -1.57
CA ASN A 226 -2.54 5.35 -1.91
C ASN A 226 -2.78 3.84 -1.93
N GLU A 227 -1.93 3.09 -2.64
CA GLU A 227 -2.14 1.66 -2.87
C GLU A 227 -1.67 0.72 -1.75
N SER A 228 -0.76 1.14 -0.87
CA SER A 228 -0.36 0.36 0.31
C SER A 228 0.27 1.24 1.41
N PRO A 229 0.33 0.77 2.67
CA PRO A 229 1.14 1.40 3.72
C PRO A 229 2.64 1.37 3.37
N ASP A 230 3.10 0.23 2.85
CA ASP A 230 4.50 -0.04 2.50
C ASP A 230 5.07 0.94 1.46
N LYS A 231 4.28 1.34 0.43
CA LYS A 231 4.72 2.39 -0.50
C LYS A 231 5.06 3.69 0.23
N GLY A 232 4.28 4.08 1.24
CA GLY A 232 4.52 5.27 2.05
C GLY A 232 5.82 5.19 2.85
N GLU A 233 6.05 4.09 3.58
CA GLU A 233 7.31 3.89 4.31
C GLU A 233 8.52 3.74 3.38
N TYR A 234 8.37 3.09 2.23
CA TYR A 234 9.39 2.98 1.18
C TYR A 234 9.83 4.35 0.68
N TYR A 235 8.88 5.21 0.31
CA TYR A 235 9.19 6.55 -0.17
C TYR A 235 9.80 7.43 0.93
N LEU A 236 9.24 7.37 2.15
CA LEU A 236 9.81 8.01 3.34
C LEU A 236 11.27 7.59 3.57
N ARG A 237 11.57 6.30 3.59
CA ARG A 237 12.93 5.79 3.83
C ARG A 237 13.91 6.24 2.76
N ASN A 238 13.59 5.97 1.49
CA ASN A 238 14.59 6.05 0.41
C ASN A 238 14.81 7.48 -0.12
N TYR A 239 13.80 8.37 -0.03
CA TYR A 239 13.86 9.72 -0.61
C TYR A 239 13.83 10.86 0.44
N TYR A 240 13.27 10.64 1.63
CA TYR A 240 12.97 11.74 2.55
C TYR A 240 13.63 11.65 3.95
N ASN A 241 13.94 10.44 4.45
CA ASN A 241 14.47 10.21 5.80
C ASN A 241 15.91 9.68 5.83
N ASN A 242 16.45 9.10 4.75
CA ASN A 242 17.86 8.68 4.73
C ASN A 242 18.80 9.89 4.82
N TYR A 243 19.69 9.89 5.82
CA TYR A 243 20.77 10.88 5.97
C TYR A 243 21.73 10.89 4.75
N GLU A 244 21.80 9.77 4.02
CA GLU A 244 22.57 9.64 2.78
C GLU A 244 21.95 10.40 1.58
N ASN A 245 20.68 10.84 1.69
CA ASN A 245 19.95 11.55 0.63
C ASN A 245 19.65 13.02 1.00
N VAL A 246 20.52 13.63 1.82
CA VAL A 246 20.49 15.07 2.16
C VAL A 246 20.51 15.97 0.93
N GLU A 247 21.17 15.53 -0.15
CA GLU A 247 21.19 16.23 -1.43
C GLU A 247 19.78 16.38 -2.03
N TYR A 248 18.98 15.30 -2.12
CA TYR A 248 17.62 15.38 -2.64
C TYR A 248 16.76 16.37 -1.84
N LYS A 249 16.89 16.38 -0.50
CA LYS A 249 16.18 17.34 0.36
C LYS A 249 16.69 18.78 0.14
N ASN A 250 17.99 19.02 0.06
CA ASN A 250 18.54 20.37 -0.15
C ASN A 250 18.19 20.94 -1.54
N LEU A 251 18.12 20.08 -2.55
CA LEU A 251 17.65 20.44 -3.89
C LEU A 251 16.14 20.74 -3.89
N ASN A 252 15.32 19.90 -3.25
CA ASN A 252 13.86 19.93 -3.39
C ASN A 252 13.08 20.54 -2.20
N PHE A 253 13.73 21.08 -1.17
CA PHE A 253 13.07 21.72 -0.04
C PHE A 253 13.57 23.15 0.19
N ASP A 254 12.66 24.11 0.23
CA ASP A 254 12.94 25.48 0.65
C ASP A 254 12.98 25.53 2.18
N ASN A 255 14.19 25.51 2.75
CA ASN A 255 14.40 25.59 4.20
C ASN A 255 13.91 26.91 4.83
N LYS A 256 13.81 28.01 4.06
CA LYS A 256 13.33 29.31 4.55
C LYS A 256 11.81 29.33 4.68
N ASN A 257 11.12 28.91 3.63
CA ASN A 257 9.65 28.93 3.57
C ASN A 257 9.01 27.62 4.10
N ARG A 258 9.83 26.59 4.38
CA ARG A 258 9.42 25.25 4.86
C ARG A 258 8.42 24.53 3.93
N ILE A 259 8.60 24.71 2.62
CA ILE A 259 7.82 24.08 1.56
C ILE A 259 8.71 23.21 0.68
N TRP A 260 8.15 22.16 0.07
CA TRP A 260 8.84 21.43 -0.98
C TRP A 260 8.75 22.22 -2.29
N LYS A 261 9.85 22.29 -3.03
CA LYS A 261 9.86 22.76 -4.41
C LYS A 261 9.12 21.71 -5.24
N ILE A 262 8.14 22.15 -6.01
CA ILE A 262 7.28 21.27 -6.79
C ILE A 262 7.73 21.41 -8.25
N GLU A 263 8.47 20.42 -8.74
CA GLU A 263 8.57 20.22 -10.19
C GLU A 263 7.24 19.67 -10.69
N ASP A 264 6.73 20.24 -11.78
CA ASP A 264 5.44 19.85 -12.33
C ASP A 264 5.49 18.43 -12.95
N PHE A 265 4.93 17.49 -12.20
CA PHE A 265 4.48 16.15 -12.58
C PHE A 265 5.54 15.21 -13.22
N LYS A 266 5.69 14.02 -12.61
CA LYS A 266 6.71 12.96 -12.84
C LYS A 266 8.03 13.19 -12.06
N PRO A 267 8.68 12.12 -11.56
CA PRO A 267 8.21 10.72 -11.53
C PRO A 267 7.10 10.50 -10.48
N LYS A 268 6.62 9.26 -10.30
CA LYS A 268 5.41 8.95 -9.50
C LYS A 268 5.51 9.46 -8.05
N GLU A 269 6.71 9.40 -7.50
CA GLU A 269 7.11 9.78 -6.15
C GLU A 269 6.69 11.21 -5.80
N LYS A 270 6.68 12.11 -6.79
CA LYS A 270 6.39 13.53 -6.55
C LYS A 270 4.92 13.83 -6.30
N VAL A 271 4.00 12.89 -6.55
CA VAL A 271 2.55 13.11 -6.43
C VAL A 271 2.14 13.60 -5.03
N PHE A 272 2.85 13.17 -3.99
CA PHE A 272 2.58 13.55 -2.60
C PHE A 272 2.87 15.05 -2.32
N HIS A 273 3.66 15.73 -3.15
CA HIS A 273 3.86 17.18 -3.04
C HIS A 273 2.69 18.00 -3.62
N LEU A 274 1.82 17.42 -4.45
CA LEU A 274 0.73 18.17 -5.10
C LEU A 274 -0.30 18.74 -4.11
N GLY A 275 -0.50 18.10 -2.95
CA GLY A 275 -1.30 18.65 -1.85
C GLY A 275 -0.72 19.91 -1.20
N GLN A 276 0.48 20.35 -1.62
CA GLN A 276 1.09 21.64 -1.30
C GLN A 276 0.79 22.70 -2.38
N LYS A 277 0.57 22.30 -3.65
CA LYS A 277 0.18 23.17 -4.77
C LYS A 277 -1.32 23.49 -4.73
N TYR A 278 -2.16 22.51 -4.34
CA TYR A 278 -3.62 22.63 -4.39
C TYR A 278 -4.29 22.36 -3.04
N PRO A 279 -5.05 23.32 -2.48
CA PRO A 279 -5.77 23.12 -1.21
C PRO A 279 -6.92 22.11 -1.31
N ASN A 280 -7.43 21.87 -2.53
CA ASN A 280 -8.52 20.95 -2.84
C ASN A 280 -8.05 19.49 -3.03
N LEU A 281 -6.74 19.21 -3.03
CA LEU A 281 -6.21 17.84 -3.08
C LEU A 281 -5.80 17.38 -1.68
N LYS A 282 -6.36 16.26 -1.23
CA LYS A 282 -5.91 15.49 -0.07
C LYS A 282 -5.25 14.19 -0.53
N VAL A 283 -4.14 13.85 0.12
CA VAL A 283 -3.39 12.61 -0.10
C VAL A 283 -3.56 11.74 1.12
N TYR A 284 -4.17 10.57 0.95
CA TYR A 284 -4.49 9.64 2.03
C TYR A 284 -3.49 8.50 2.14
N TRP A 285 -3.10 8.14 3.37
CA TRP A 285 -2.38 6.91 3.68
C TRP A 285 -3.17 6.08 4.68
N PHE A 286 -3.13 4.76 4.57
CA PHE A 286 -3.68 3.85 5.58
C PHE A 286 -3.19 4.18 7.00
N SER A 287 -1.88 4.36 7.15
CA SER A 287 -1.23 4.51 8.45
C SER A 287 -1.21 5.97 8.93
N LYS A 288 -1.69 6.17 10.16
CA LYS A 288 -1.48 7.39 10.94
C LYS A 288 0.00 7.72 11.12
N LEU A 289 0.84 6.70 11.29
CA LEU A 289 2.27 6.84 11.56
C LEU A 289 3.04 7.27 10.29
N VAL A 290 2.69 6.71 9.11
CA VAL A 290 3.15 7.20 7.80
C VAL A 290 2.76 8.68 7.63
N THR A 291 1.48 8.99 7.85
CA THR A 291 0.98 10.37 7.74
C THR A 291 1.71 11.33 8.68
N GLN A 292 1.99 10.94 9.92
CA GLN A 292 2.74 11.76 10.88
C GLN A 292 4.18 12.03 10.39
N LYS A 293 4.87 11.04 9.83
CA LYS A 293 6.21 11.22 9.22
C LYS A 293 6.17 12.24 8.06
N TYR A 294 5.22 12.13 7.14
CA TYR A 294 5.01 13.12 6.07
C TYR A 294 4.68 14.53 6.60
N ARG A 295 3.82 14.63 7.63
CA ARG A 295 3.49 15.92 8.29
C ARG A 295 4.71 16.56 8.95
N LEU A 296 5.57 15.78 9.62
CA LEU A 296 6.84 16.24 10.21
C LEU A 296 7.82 16.75 9.14
N LEU A 297 7.80 16.16 7.95
CA LEU A 297 8.52 16.63 6.76
C LEU A 297 7.86 17.86 6.09
N ASN A 298 6.86 18.48 6.72
CA ASN A 298 6.11 19.66 6.27
C ASN A 298 5.18 19.45 5.05
N PHE A 299 4.90 18.22 4.63
CA PHE A 299 3.91 17.97 3.58
C PHE A 299 2.53 18.47 4.01
N LYS A 300 1.79 19.07 3.07
CA LYS A 300 0.46 19.63 3.29
C LYS A 300 -0.62 18.70 2.74
N ASN A 301 -1.82 18.80 3.30
CA ASN A 301 -3.00 18.00 2.96
C ASN A 301 -2.82 16.47 3.00
N VAL A 302 -1.80 15.97 3.73
CA VAL A 302 -1.63 14.55 3.99
C VAL A 302 -2.51 14.12 5.17
N ARG A 303 -3.34 13.10 4.95
CA ARG A 303 -4.37 12.59 5.86
C ARG A 303 -4.20 11.09 6.07
N PRO A 304 -4.48 10.57 7.27
CA PRO A 304 -4.58 9.13 7.46
C PRO A 304 -5.99 8.65 7.09
N TYR A 305 -6.18 7.34 6.93
CA TYR A 305 -7.52 6.76 6.82
C TYR A 305 -8.33 6.97 8.11
N SER A 306 -7.66 6.94 9.26
CA SER A 306 -8.20 7.35 10.56
C SER A 306 -7.13 8.06 11.39
N GLU A 307 -7.54 9.07 12.16
CA GLU A 307 -6.70 9.67 13.22
C GLU A 307 -6.66 8.77 14.48
N ASP A 308 -7.27 7.58 14.46
CA ASP A 308 -6.95 6.46 15.36
C ASP A 308 -6.07 5.41 14.66
N ILE A 309 -5.31 4.61 15.42
CA ILE A 309 -4.50 3.53 14.83
C ILE A 309 -5.36 2.26 14.73
N ILE A 310 -6.12 2.20 13.62
CA ILE A 310 -7.06 1.15 13.25
C ILE A 310 -6.87 0.80 11.76
N ASP A 311 -7.04 -0.46 11.38
CA ASP A 311 -7.00 -0.89 9.98
C ASP A 311 -8.28 -0.51 9.21
N PHE A 312 -8.21 -0.45 7.88
CA PHE A 312 -9.35 -0.06 7.05
C PHE A 312 -10.56 -1.00 7.17
N LYS A 313 -10.33 -2.31 7.36
CA LYS A 313 -11.39 -3.31 7.40
C LYS A 313 -12.20 -3.21 8.70
N SER A 314 -11.53 -2.99 9.83
CA SER A 314 -12.18 -2.66 11.10
C SER A 314 -12.92 -1.32 11.04
N LEU A 315 -12.28 -0.28 10.49
CA LEU A 315 -12.88 1.04 10.30
C LEU A 315 -14.16 0.99 9.43
N PHE A 316 -14.16 0.17 8.36
CA PHE A 316 -15.31 -0.06 7.49
C PHE A 316 -16.47 -0.79 8.20
N LEU A 317 -16.16 -1.77 9.05
CA LEU A 317 -17.17 -2.45 9.87
C LEU A 317 -17.86 -1.51 10.86
N ASP A 318 -17.08 -0.67 11.55
CA ASP A 318 -17.60 0.28 12.54
C ASP A 318 -18.52 1.34 11.92
N GLU A 319 -18.30 1.69 10.64
CA GLU A 319 -19.16 2.58 9.86
C GLU A 319 -20.46 1.89 9.39
N VAL A 320 -20.39 0.71 8.76
CA VAL A 320 -21.59 0.08 8.14
C VAL A 320 -22.42 -0.74 9.14
N LYS A 321 -21.81 -1.25 10.22
CA LYS A 321 -22.50 -1.92 11.35
C LYS A 321 -23.33 -3.16 10.96
N ASP A 322 -22.96 -3.81 9.86
CA ASP A 322 -23.60 -5.03 9.36
C ASP A 322 -22.63 -6.23 9.40
N ALA A 323 -22.83 -7.14 10.35
CA ALA A 323 -22.00 -8.34 10.48
C ALA A 323 -22.07 -9.29 9.27
N ASN A 324 -23.12 -9.20 8.44
CA ASN A 324 -23.23 -10.01 7.22
C ASN A 324 -22.49 -9.39 6.03
N ILE A 325 -21.89 -8.20 6.18
CA ILE A 325 -21.27 -7.50 5.05
C ILE A 325 -20.13 -8.30 4.42
N PHE A 326 -19.42 -9.17 5.16
CA PHE A 326 -18.37 -10.02 4.57
C PHE A 326 -18.89 -11.15 3.69
N ASN A 327 -20.04 -11.75 4.01
CA ASN A 327 -20.66 -12.74 3.13
C ASN A 327 -21.09 -12.07 1.83
N ASN A 328 -21.73 -10.90 1.94
CA ASN A 328 -22.08 -10.06 0.79
C ASN A 328 -20.83 -9.58 0.05
N TRP A 329 -19.73 -9.25 0.73
CA TRP A 329 -18.48 -8.79 0.13
C TRP A 329 -17.86 -9.85 -0.77
N LEU A 330 -17.78 -11.11 -0.31
CA LEU A 330 -17.29 -12.22 -1.12
C LEU A 330 -18.20 -12.48 -2.33
N GLU A 331 -19.52 -12.31 -2.19
CA GLU A 331 -20.44 -12.32 -3.34
C GLU A 331 -20.19 -11.16 -4.31
N VAL A 332 -20.10 -9.92 -3.82
CA VAL A 332 -19.96 -8.65 -4.56
C VAL A 332 -18.64 -8.59 -5.33
N THR A 333 -17.55 -9.00 -4.71
CA THR A 333 -16.22 -9.07 -5.32
C THR A 333 -16.05 -10.28 -6.25
N GLY A 334 -16.98 -11.24 -6.20
CA GLY A 334 -16.89 -12.54 -6.87
C GLY A 334 -15.80 -13.46 -6.30
N ILE A 335 -15.24 -13.12 -5.13
CA ILE A 335 -14.21 -13.88 -4.45
C ILE A 335 -14.83 -15.16 -3.86
N SER A 336 -14.97 -16.18 -4.72
CA SER A 336 -15.50 -17.49 -4.32
C SER A 336 -14.48 -18.25 -3.46
N TYR A 337 -14.58 -18.09 -2.15
CA TYR A 337 -13.91 -18.94 -1.15
C TYR A 337 -14.09 -20.43 -1.46
N ASN A 338 -15.29 -20.84 -1.88
CA ASN A 338 -15.60 -22.22 -2.27
C ASN A 338 -14.80 -22.71 -3.49
N THR A 339 -14.39 -21.83 -4.40
CA THR A 339 -13.55 -22.20 -5.56
C THR A 339 -12.11 -22.44 -5.12
N VAL A 340 -11.54 -21.54 -4.31
CA VAL A 340 -10.18 -21.69 -3.78
C VAL A 340 -10.09 -22.90 -2.84
N LYS A 341 -11.05 -23.06 -1.93
CA LYS A 341 -11.20 -24.23 -1.06
C LYS A 341 -11.23 -25.54 -1.84
N LYS A 342 -11.99 -25.62 -2.95
CA LYS A 342 -12.01 -26.80 -3.82
C LYS A 342 -10.65 -27.11 -4.47
N ILE A 343 -9.89 -26.10 -4.90
CA ILE A 343 -8.55 -26.31 -5.48
C ILE A 343 -7.63 -26.98 -4.45
N ILE A 344 -7.59 -26.43 -3.22
CA ILE A 344 -6.71 -26.95 -2.17
C ILE A 344 -7.20 -28.32 -1.66
N GLU A 345 -8.51 -28.47 -1.39
CA GLU A 345 -9.10 -29.76 -0.99
C GLU A 345 -8.87 -30.88 -2.00
N ASN A 346 -8.90 -30.60 -3.31
CA ASN A 346 -8.69 -31.61 -4.34
C ASN A 346 -7.24 -32.12 -4.35
N ILE A 347 -6.27 -31.24 -4.12
CA ILE A 347 -4.85 -31.60 -4.01
C ILE A 347 -4.58 -32.32 -2.69
N ASP A 348 -5.09 -31.81 -1.57
CA ASP A 348 -4.97 -32.46 -0.25
C ASP A 348 -5.53 -33.90 -0.26
N LYS A 349 -6.77 -34.10 -0.73
CA LYS A 349 -7.37 -35.45 -0.85
C LYS A 349 -6.56 -36.40 -1.74
N SER A 350 -5.89 -35.87 -2.77
CA SER A 350 -5.11 -36.65 -3.74
C SER A 350 -3.73 -37.05 -3.22
N TYR A 351 -3.06 -36.17 -2.46
CA TYR A 351 -1.63 -36.34 -2.11
C TYR A 351 -1.36 -36.44 -0.60
N LYS A 352 -2.28 -35.98 0.26
CA LYS A 352 -2.28 -36.14 1.72
C LYS A 352 -0.98 -35.66 2.40
N LYS A 353 -0.53 -34.47 2.01
CA LYS A 353 0.64 -33.77 2.58
C LYS A 353 0.20 -32.44 3.19
N PRO A 354 0.92 -31.87 4.16
CA PRO A 354 0.66 -30.51 4.63
C PRO A 354 0.83 -29.50 3.48
N ASN A 355 0.12 -28.38 3.57
CA ASN A 355 0.06 -27.39 2.51
C ASN A 355 1.07 -26.26 2.78
N LEU A 356 1.86 -25.92 1.77
CA LEU A 356 2.80 -24.81 1.78
C LEU A 356 2.31 -23.69 0.85
N LEU A 357 2.24 -22.46 1.37
CA LEU A 357 1.94 -21.27 0.56
C LEU A 357 3.22 -20.49 0.21
N PHE A 358 3.49 -20.32 -1.08
CA PHE A 358 4.47 -19.39 -1.62
C PHE A 358 3.80 -18.02 -1.86
N ILE A 359 4.27 -16.99 -1.15
CA ILE A 359 3.78 -15.62 -1.21
C ILE A 359 4.68 -14.78 -2.14
N ALA A 360 4.12 -14.34 -3.26
CA ALA A 360 4.86 -13.72 -4.36
C ALA A 360 4.51 -12.23 -4.54
N ASN A 361 5.47 -11.43 -5.03
CA ASN A 361 5.33 -9.98 -5.19
C ASN A 361 5.36 -9.54 -6.66
N ASP A 362 5.28 -10.46 -7.62
CA ASP A 362 5.39 -10.17 -9.06
C ASP A 362 6.79 -9.65 -9.43
N ASP A 363 7.83 -10.31 -8.88
CA ASP A 363 9.21 -10.19 -9.38
C ASP A 363 9.37 -10.97 -10.68
N ALA A 364 10.23 -10.50 -11.59
CA ALA A 364 10.47 -11.17 -12.88
C ALA A 364 10.93 -12.64 -12.73
N ASN A 365 11.50 -13.00 -11.57
CA ASN A 365 12.01 -14.33 -11.27
C ASN A 365 11.05 -15.19 -10.42
N ASP A 366 9.85 -14.72 -10.07
CA ASP A 366 8.92 -15.44 -9.18
C ASP A 366 8.55 -16.85 -9.70
N LEU A 367 8.55 -17.06 -11.02
CA LEU A 367 8.42 -18.38 -11.65
C LEU A 367 9.60 -19.30 -11.30
N ASN A 368 10.84 -18.81 -11.41
CA ASN A 368 12.05 -19.57 -11.13
C ASN A 368 12.17 -19.91 -9.64
N TYR A 369 11.89 -18.95 -8.76
CA TYR A 369 11.85 -19.20 -7.31
C TYR A 369 10.78 -20.23 -6.95
N PHE A 370 9.57 -20.09 -7.50
CA PHE A 370 8.48 -21.02 -7.20
C PHE A 370 8.81 -22.43 -7.68
N LEU A 371 9.33 -22.61 -8.90
CA LEU A 371 9.72 -23.93 -9.40
C LEU A 371 10.89 -24.53 -8.63
N THR A 372 11.85 -23.71 -8.16
CA THR A 372 12.90 -24.13 -7.22
C THR A 372 12.29 -24.65 -5.90
N VAL A 373 11.33 -23.92 -5.32
CA VAL A 373 10.61 -24.32 -4.10
C VAL A 373 9.78 -25.58 -4.31
N VAL A 374 9.08 -25.74 -5.45
CA VAL A 374 8.36 -26.97 -5.79
C VAL A 374 9.34 -28.14 -5.89
N MET A 375 10.43 -28.03 -6.65
CA MET A 375 11.43 -29.08 -6.83
C MET A 375 12.11 -29.50 -5.51
N LYS A 376 12.36 -28.53 -4.62
CA LYS A 376 12.94 -28.77 -3.29
C LYS A 376 11.97 -29.43 -2.30
N TYR A 377 10.66 -29.22 -2.43
CA TYR A 377 9.69 -29.52 -1.37
C TYR A 377 8.46 -30.36 -1.77
N HIS A 378 8.23 -30.70 -3.05
CA HIS A 378 7.06 -31.49 -3.49
C HIS A 378 6.91 -32.83 -2.76
N ASP A 379 8.00 -33.44 -2.32
CA ASP A 379 7.95 -34.71 -1.59
C ASP A 379 7.43 -34.55 -0.15
N LYS A 380 7.62 -33.38 0.46
CA LYS A 380 7.19 -33.07 1.83
C LYS A 380 5.83 -32.36 1.90
N PHE A 381 5.50 -31.51 0.92
CA PHE A 381 4.35 -30.59 0.98
C PHE A 381 3.54 -30.56 -0.32
N ASN A 382 2.27 -30.18 -0.23
CA ASN A 382 1.50 -29.65 -1.37
C ASN A 382 1.86 -28.17 -1.55
N VAL A 383 2.24 -27.73 -2.75
CA VAL A 383 2.89 -26.41 -2.94
C VAL A 383 2.01 -25.44 -3.72
N PHE A 384 1.56 -24.36 -3.08
CA PHE A 384 0.60 -23.40 -3.66
C PHE A 384 1.24 -22.04 -3.91
N TYR A 385 1.01 -21.47 -5.09
CA TYR A 385 1.50 -20.14 -5.47
C TYR A 385 0.41 -19.08 -5.29
N LYS A 386 0.73 -17.95 -4.63
CA LYS A 386 -0.13 -16.75 -4.58
C LYS A 386 0.71 -15.49 -4.77
N SER A 387 0.55 -14.81 -5.91
CA SER A 387 1.06 -13.46 -6.10
C SER A 387 0.09 -12.38 -5.63
N ILE A 388 0.64 -11.22 -5.30
CA ILE A 388 -0.09 -9.96 -5.07
C ILE A 388 -0.46 -9.29 -6.43
N LYS A 389 0.15 -9.67 -7.56
CA LYS A 389 -0.18 -9.15 -8.91
C LYS A 389 -0.21 -10.22 -10.01
N ASP A 390 -0.74 -9.85 -11.18
CA ASP A 390 -1.21 -10.81 -12.20
C ASP A 390 -0.16 -11.37 -13.16
N ASN A 391 0.95 -10.66 -13.40
CA ASN A 391 1.78 -10.91 -14.58
C ASN A 391 2.44 -12.30 -14.53
N VAL A 392 3.15 -12.61 -13.44
CA VAL A 392 3.79 -13.93 -13.29
C VAL A 392 2.76 -15.03 -13.08
N THR A 393 1.67 -14.76 -12.33
CA THR A 393 0.60 -15.74 -12.09
C THR A 393 -0.01 -16.21 -13.40
N LYS A 394 -0.22 -15.30 -14.37
CA LYS A 394 -0.70 -15.67 -15.70
C LYS A 394 0.31 -16.54 -16.45
N ILE A 395 1.60 -16.17 -16.49
CA ILE A 395 2.63 -16.95 -17.17
C ILE A 395 2.66 -18.39 -16.61
N LEU A 396 2.65 -18.51 -15.29
CA LEU A 396 2.69 -19.80 -14.58
C LEU A 396 1.44 -20.65 -14.89
N ILE A 397 0.25 -20.03 -14.91
CA ILE A 397 -1.02 -20.67 -15.32
C ILE A 397 -0.99 -21.12 -16.78
N ASP A 398 -0.52 -20.27 -17.69
CA ASP A 398 -0.56 -20.52 -19.13
C ASP A 398 0.45 -21.61 -19.52
N SER A 399 1.67 -21.61 -18.98
CA SER A 399 2.64 -22.70 -19.20
C SER A 399 2.14 -24.05 -18.68
N ILE A 400 1.45 -24.09 -17.53
CA ILE A 400 0.87 -25.34 -16.98
C ILE A 400 -0.31 -25.82 -17.83
N LYS A 401 -1.15 -24.91 -18.34
CA LYS A 401 -2.37 -25.26 -19.11
C LYS A 401 -2.08 -25.60 -20.57
N ASN A 402 -1.10 -24.96 -21.20
CA ASN A 402 -0.83 -25.07 -22.64
C ASN A 402 -0.02 -26.32 -23.03
N GLN A 403 0.13 -27.28 -22.12
CA GLN A 403 0.72 -28.61 -22.34
C GLN A 403 2.22 -28.67 -22.64
N ASP A 404 2.98 -27.62 -22.31
CA ASP A 404 4.43 -27.72 -22.19
C ASP A 404 4.78 -28.73 -21.09
N LYS A 405 5.16 -29.96 -21.49
CA LYS A 405 5.48 -31.05 -20.56
C LYS A 405 6.68 -30.75 -19.67
N GLU A 406 7.56 -29.87 -20.13
CA GLU A 406 8.77 -29.44 -19.44
C GLU A 406 8.87 -27.91 -19.45
N ILE A 407 8.90 -27.28 -18.28
CA ILE A 407 9.15 -25.85 -18.13
C ILE A 407 10.63 -25.65 -17.79
N SER A 408 11.38 -24.92 -18.62
CA SER A 408 12.75 -24.51 -18.31
C SER A 408 12.74 -23.40 -17.26
N TYR A 409 13.55 -23.54 -16.20
CA TYR A 409 13.65 -22.56 -15.11
C TYR A 409 15.07 -22.49 -14.56
N TYR A 410 15.44 -21.39 -13.90
CA TYR A 410 16.70 -21.30 -13.15
C TYR A 410 16.50 -21.81 -11.72
N ASP A 411 17.20 -22.87 -11.35
CA ASP A 411 17.22 -23.42 -10.00
C ASP A 411 18.23 -22.62 -9.14
N TYR A 412 17.71 -21.91 -8.13
CA TYR A 412 18.54 -21.07 -7.24
C TYR A 412 19.30 -21.86 -6.16
N ILE A 413 19.04 -23.16 -5.98
CA ILE A 413 19.79 -24.06 -5.10
C ILE A 413 20.95 -24.68 -5.88
N SER A 414 20.69 -25.27 -7.06
CA SER A 414 21.73 -25.85 -7.91
C SER A 414 22.44 -24.84 -8.81
N LYS A 415 22.04 -23.56 -8.75
CA LYS A 415 22.58 -22.40 -9.50
C LYS A 415 22.68 -22.63 -11.01
N SER A 416 21.72 -23.34 -11.58
CA SER A 416 21.75 -23.84 -12.96
C SER A 416 20.37 -23.88 -13.60
N ASN A 417 20.32 -23.77 -14.93
CA ASN A 417 19.07 -23.97 -15.67
C ASN A 417 18.67 -25.45 -15.62
N GLN A 418 17.45 -25.70 -15.15
CA GLN A 418 16.85 -27.02 -14.97
C GLN A 418 15.53 -27.11 -15.76
N LYS A 419 14.97 -28.32 -15.83
CA LYS A 419 13.65 -28.59 -16.43
C LYS A 419 12.68 -29.13 -15.39
N PHE A 420 11.51 -28.54 -15.32
CA PHE A 420 10.41 -28.96 -14.47
C PHE A 420 9.37 -29.75 -15.27
N ASP A 421 9.21 -31.05 -14.97
CA ASP A 421 8.22 -31.90 -15.64
C ASP A 421 6.86 -31.84 -14.94
N VAL A 422 5.91 -31.11 -15.53
CA VAL A 422 4.54 -30.91 -15.03
C VAL A 422 3.70 -32.20 -15.01
N THR A 423 4.19 -33.28 -15.63
CA THR A 423 3.52 -34.59 -15.66
C THR A 423 4.00 -35.52 -14.54
N LYS A 424 5.19 -35.28 -13.98
CA LYS A 424 5.76 -36.01 -12.84
C LYS A 424 5.31 -35.43 -11.50
N ILE A 425 5.45 -34.12 -11.33
CA ILE A 425 5.05 -33.40 -10.11
C ILE A 425 3.69 -32.75 -10.35
N LYS A 426 2.70 -33.05 -9.49
CA LYS A 426 1.29 -32.65 -9.68
C LYS A 426 0.59 -32.14 -8.41
N ASN A 427 1.27 -32.19 -7.27
CA ASN A 427 0.74 -31.73 -5.99
C ASN A 427 1.02 -30.23 -5.75
N PHE A 428 0.81 -29.43 -6.79
CA PHE A 428 1.08 -27.99 -6.78
C PHE A 428 0.01 -27.24 -7.60
N ALA A 429 -0.27 -25.98 -7.24
CA ALA A 429 -1.24 -25.15 -7.96
C ALA A 429 -1.06 -23.65 -7.74
N THR A 430 -1.51 -22.85 -8.71
CA THR A 430 -1.73 -21.40 -8.53
C THR A 430 -3.08 -21.12 -7.89
N LEU A 431 -3.10 -20.21 -6.91
CA LEU A 431 -4.31 -19.57 -6.42
C LEU A 431 -4.56 -18.27 -7.19
N SER A 432 -5.81 -17.84 -7.28
CA SER A 432 -6.15 -16.58 -7.94
C SER A 432 -5.55 -15.39 -7.18
N THR A 433 -4.85 -14.51 -7.90
CA THR A 433 -4.33 -13.22 -7.41
C THR A 433 -5.39 -12.37 -6.74
N TYR A 434 -6.60 -12.36 -7.31
CA TYR A 434 -7.77 -11.60 -6.86
C TYR A 434 -8.36 -12.09 -5.53
N PHE A 435 -7.95 -13.27 -5.05
CA PHE A 435 -8.33 -13.75 -3.73
C PHE A 435 -7.45 -13.08 -2.66
N PRO A 436 -7.98 -12.31 -1.69
CA PRO A 436 -7.17 -11.62 -0.69
C PRO A 436 -6.41 -12.63 0.17
N ILE A 437 -5.12 -12.38 0.42
CA ILE A 437 -4.27 -13.32 1.15
C ILE A 437 -4.62 -13.36 2.64
N GLU A 438 -5.24 -12.29 3.14
CA GLU A 438 -5.91 -12.20 4.43
C GLU A 438 -6.94 -13.32 4.59
N GLU A 439 -7.73 -13.60 3.56
CA GLU A 439 -8.77 -14.64 3.60
C GLU A 439 -8.21 -16.07 3.39
N LEU A 440 -6.92 -16.21 3.11
CA LEU A 440 -6.20 -17.50 3.09
C LEU A 440 -5.57 -17.81 4.46
N ILE A 441 -5.11 -16.79 5.18
CA ILE A 441 -4.28 -16.93 6.38
C ILE A 441 -5.07 -16.60 7.67
N LYS A 442 -6.09 -15.75 7.61
CA LYS A 442 -6.88 -15.34 8.79
C LYS A 442 -7.80 -16.46 9.27
N ASN A 443 -7.74 -16.76 10.57
CA ASN A 443 -8.51 -17.81 11.21
C ASN A 443 -9.41 -17.27 12.35
N ASP A 444 -10.47 -16.55 11.99
CA ASP A 444 -11.52 -16.12 12.94
C ASP A 444 -12.77 -17.03 12.92
N VAL A 445 -12.96 -17.86 11.88
CA VAL A 445 -14.17 -18.68 11.70
C VAL A 445 -13.81 -20.16 11.74
N GLU A 446 -14.05 -20.81 12.88
CA GLU A 446 -13.62 -22.19 13.16
C GLU A 446 -14.20 -23.26 12.21
N ASN A 447 -15.26 -22.92 11.46
CA ASN A 447 -15.99 -23.83 10.57
C ASN A 447 -15.49 -23.83 9.11
N ASN A 448 -14.66 -22.87 8.70
CA ASN A 448 -14.15 -22.75 7.33
C ASN A 448 -12.63 -22.97 7.27
N LYS A 449 -12.24 -24.23 7.50
CA LYS A 449 -10.84 -24.69 7.45
C LYS A 449 -10.50 -25.24 6.07
N VAL A 450 -9.68 -24.51 5.32
CA VAL A 450 -8.48 -25.07 4.68
C VAL A 450 -7.35 -24.11 5.02
N LEU A 451 -6.16 -24.63 5.29
CA LEU A 451 -5.09 -23.91 5.98
C LEU A 451 -3.75 -24.22 5.30
N PHE A 452 -2.78 -23.36 5.54
CA PHE A 452 -1.39 -23.60 5.19
C PHE A 452 -0.60 -23.84 6.47
N GLU A 453 0.00 -25.02 6.57
CA GLU A 453 0.82 -25.40 7.70
C GLU A 453 2.21 -24.74 7.63
N LYS A 454 2.73 -24.49 6.42
CA LYS A 454 4.03 -23.85 6.18
C LYS A 454 3.95 -22.77 5.09
N PHE A 455 4.95 -21.91 5.05
CA PHE A 455 5.02 -20.74 4.18
C PHE A 455 6.42 -20.55 3.60
N PHE A 456 6.46 -19.99 2.40
CA PHE A 456 7.65 -19.39 1.79
C PHE A 456 7.26 -18.00 1.29
N THR A 457 8.15 -17.00 1.38
CA THR A 457 7.80 -15.62 0.97
C THR A 457 8.90 -14.93 0.19
N THR A 458 8.51 -14.14 -0.82
CA THR A 458 9.42 -13.28 -1.59
C THR A 458 9.97 -12.11 -0.77
N SER A 459 9.42 -11.82 0.43
CA SER A 459 10.12 -11.06 1.45
C SER A 459 9.49 -11.15 2.85
N LEU A 460 10.35 -11.14 3.88
CA LEU A 460 9.96 -10.85 5.26
C LEU A 460 9.56 -9.36 5.46
N SER A 461 9.76 -8.49 4.47
CA SER A 461 9.41 -7.07 4.61
C SER A 461 7.92 -6.78 4.50
N PHE A 462 7.13 -7.63 3.83
CA PHE A 462 5.71 -7.35 3.54
C PHE A 462 4.82 -7.44 4.77
N ASP A 463 3.72 -6.68 4.78
CA ASP A 463 2.69 -6.79 5.82
C ASP A 463 1.89 -8.09 5.69
N GLU A 464 1.70 -8.60 4.47
CA GLU A 464 1.10 -9.90 4.16
C GLU A 464 1.83 -11.06 4.87
N THR A 465 3.16 -10.99 4.94
CA THR A 465 3.99 -12.00 5.66
C THR A 465 3.72 -11.97 7.17
N LYS A 466 3.34 -10.83 7.76
CA LYS A 466 2.98 -10.75 9.19
C LYS A 466 1.72 -11.54 9.53
N LEU A 467 0.80 -11.69 8.58
CA LEU A 467 -0.47 -12.41 8.78
C LEU A 467 -0.24 -13.89 9.12
N ILE A 468 0.91 -14.44 8.73
CA ILE A 468 1.37 -15.78 9.11
C ILE A 468 1.46 -15.92 10.64
N ILE A 469 1.76 -14.84 11.36
CA ILE A 469 2.00 -14.84 12.81
C ILE A 469 0.65 -14.76 13.56
N ASN A 470 -0.14 -15.83 13.45
CA ASN A 470 -1.54 -15.90 13.88
C ASN A 470 -1.81 -16.94 15.00
N ASN A 471 -3.09 -17.14 15.35
CA ASN A 471 -3.52 -18.05 16.42
C ASN A 471 -3.15 -19.55 16.23
N LYS A 472 -2.53 -19.96 15.12
CA LYS A 472 -2.08 -21.35 14.86
C LYS A 472 -0.61 -21.46 14.49
N ASN A 473 -0.13 -20.54 13.66
CA ASN A 473 1.19 -20.60 13.05
C ASN A 473 2.22 -19.76 13.83
N SER A 474 3.50 -20.13 13.76
CA SER A 474 4.60 -19.36 14.36
C SER A 474 5.62 -18.88 13.32
N PHE A 475 6.65 -18.16 13.77
CA PHE A 475 7.72 -17.66 12.92
C PHE A 475 8.44 -18.79 12.17
N GLU A 476 8.55 -19.96 12.81
CA GLU A 476 9.16 -21.19 12.29
C GLU A 476 8.28 -21.90 11.25
N ASP A 477 7.08 -21.38 10.93
CA ASP A 477 6.31 -21.84 9.78
C ASP A 477 6.76 -21.19 8.47
N ILE A 478 7.57 -20.13 8.52
CA ILE A 478 8.22 -19.51 7.36
C ILE A 478 9.54 -20.26 7.08
N ILE A 479 9.48 -21.38 6.35
CA ILE A 479 10.64 -22.27 6.14
C ILE A 479 11.70 -21.70 5.19
N GLY A 480 11.39 -20.58 4.53
CA GLY A 480 12.33 -19.88 3.66
C GLY A 480 11.74 -18.61 3.06
N PHE A 481 12.64 -17.80 2.51
CA PHE A 481 12.32 -16.53 1.89
C PHE A 481 13.42 -16.10 0.92
N ILE A 482 13.10 -15.15 0.05
CA ILE A 482 14.11 -14.51 -0.80
C ILE A 482 14.63 -13.24 -0.10
N GLU A 483 15.95 -13.15 0.06
CA GLU A 483 16.61 -11.86 0.23
C GLU A 483 16.85 -11.26 -1.16
N ASN A 484 15.96 -10.35 -1.54
CA ASN A 484 16.31 -9.31 -2.50
C ASN A 484 17.39 -8.45 -1.82
N GLY A 485 18.63 -8.57 -2.30
CA GLY A 485 19.79 -7.95 -1.67
C GLY A 485 19.58 -6.46 -1.40
N LEU A 486 19.80 -6.05 -0.15
CA LEU A 486 19.82 -4.63 0.20
C LEU A 486 20.98 -3.97 -0.56
N VAL A 487 20.63 -3.24 -1.62
CA VAL A 487 21.50 -2.69 -2.69
C VAL A 487 21.80 -3.68 -3.82
N LEU A 488 21.00 -3.58 -4.89
CA LEU A 488 21.41 -3.71 -6.32
C LEU A 488 22.28 -4.90 -6.74
N SER A 489 22.23 -6.03 -6.04
CA SER A 489 22.81 -7.29 -6.55
C SER A 489 21.89 -7.93 -7.58
N ASN A 490 22.44 -8.34 -8.72
CA ASN A 490 21.74 -9.24 -9.65
C ASN A 490 21.55 -10.64 -9.02
N ASP A 491 22.38 -10.97 -8.03
CA ASP A 491 22.21 -12.14 -7.16
C ASP A 491 21.21 -11.81 -6.04
N SER A 492 19.95 -12.19 -6.26
CA SER A 492 18.99 -12.44 -5.20
C SER A 492 19.32 -13.77 -4.51
N SER A 493 19.22 -13.85 -3.18
CA SER A 493 19.56 -15.08 -2.46
C SER A 493 18.32 -15.80 -1.92
N LEU A 494 18.20 -17.08 -2.28
CA LEU A 494 17.16 -18.00 -1.81
C LEU A 494 17.58 -18.56 -0.45
N ILE A 495 16.99 -18.03 0.63
CA ILE A 495 17.33 -18.41 2.00
C ILE A 495 16.31 -19.42 2.51
N MET A 496 16.79 -20.55 3.03
CA MET A 496 15.97 -21.67 3.51
C MET A 496 16.49 -22.16 4.86
N GLU A 497 15.59 -22.61 5.72
CA GLU A 497 15.89 -23.22 7.02
C GLU A 497 16.86 -24.40 6.86
N ASP A 498 16.59 -25.29 5.90
CA ASP A 498 17.34 -26.53 5.64
C ASP A 498 18.49 -26.39 4.62
N ASN A 499 19.01 -25.17 4.40
CA ASN A 499 20.20 -24.92 3.57
C ASN A 499 21.40 -24.55 4.45
N THR A 500 22.29 -25.51 4.72
CA THR A 500 23.38 -25.43 5.73
C THR A 500 24.32 -24.24 5.56
N ASP A 501 24.58 -23.80 4.33
CA ASP A 501 25.49 -22.70 4.04
C ASP A 501 24.85 -21.34 4.35
N LEU A 502 23.51 -21.30 4.44
CA LEU A 502 22.71 -20.10 4.67
C LEU A 502 21.87 -20.13 5.96
N THR A 503 21.81 -21.22 6.73
CA THR A 503 21.02 -21.30 7.98
C THR A 503 21.35 -20.17 8.96
N LYS A 504 22.63 -19.75 9.06
CA LYS A 504 23.02 -18.58 9.89
C LYS A 504 22.47 -17.24 9.39
N ASN A 505 22.21 -17.12 8.09
CA ASN A 505 21.52 -15.97 7.51
C ASN A 505 20.00 -16.11 7.72
N TYR A 506 19.44 -17.31 7.56
CA TYR A 506 18.03 -17.61 7.87
C TYR A 506 17.66 -17.15 9.29
N ASP A 507 18.40 -17.61 10.31
CA ASP A 507 18.20 -17.20 11.70
C ASP A 507 18.32 -15.68 11.88
N ARG A 508 19.29 -15.02 11.21
CA ARG A 508 19.47 -13.56 11.30
C ARG A 508 18.26 -12.81 10.78
N TYR A 509 17.79 -13.14 9.58
CA TYR A 509 16.65 -12.45 8.96
C TYR A 509 15.33 -12.80 9.63
N LEU A 510 15.15 -14.04 10.08
CA LEU A 510 13.97 -14.43 10.86
C LEU A 510 13.94 -13.70 12.21
N ASN A 511 15.07 -13.56 12.91
CA ASN A 511 15.12 -12.77 14.15
C ASN A 511 14.86 -11.27 13.89
N ASN A 512 15.36 -10.69 12.79
CA ASN A 512 15.01 -9.31 12.39
C ASN A 512 13.51 -9.15 12.11
N PHE A 513 12.85 -10.19 11.57
CA PHE A 513 11.40 -10.21 11.35
C PHE A 513 10.62 -10.45 12.66
N VAL A 514 11.10 -11.31 13.55
CA VAL A 514 10.58 -11.47 14.92
C VAL A 514 10.62 -10.13 15.65
N GLU A 515 11.72 -9.37 15.53
CA GLU A 515 11.82 -8.01 16.07
C GLU A 515 10.84 -7.05 15.39
N LYS A 516 10.74 -7.08 14.05
CA LYS A 516 9.74 -6.29 13.28
C LYS A 516 8.30 -6.62 13.71
N VAL A 517 7.95 -7.84 14.08
CA VAL A 517 6.57 -8.17 14.50
C VAL A 517 6.37 -7.96 16.00
N ALA A 518 7.39 -8.17 16.83
CA ALA A 518 7.25 -8.02 18.27
C ALA A 518 6.99 -6.56 18.69
N PHE A 519 7.63 -5.58 18.03
CA PHE A 519 7.38 -4.15 18.26
C PHE A 519 6.01 -3.65 17.76
N GLU A 520 5.26 -4.44 16.98
CA GLU A 520 3.85 -4.16 16.72
C GLU A 520 3.07 -4.15 18.04
N TYR A 521 3.37 -5.11 18.92
CA TYR A 521 2.60 -5.41 20.11
C TYR A 521 3.29 -4.85 21.38
N ILE A 522 4.60 -4.95 21.49
CA ILE A 522 5.39 -4.56 22.66
C ILE A 522 5.89 -3.12 22.51
N SER A 523 5.53 -2.23 23.43
CA SER A 523 6.09 -0.88 23.53
C SER A 523 6.81 -0.68 24.86
N VAL A 524 8.03 -0.13 24.83
CA VAL A 524 8.76 0.29 26.04
C VAL A 524 8.70 1.80 26.19
N THR A 525 8.50 2.27 27.43
CA THR A 525 8.41 3.69 27.77
C THR A 525 9.17 4.01 29.04
N LEU A 526 9.79 5.19 29.12
CA LEU A 526 10.45 5.64 30.35
C LEU A 526 9.40 6.11 31.37
N LYS A 527 9.46 5.60 32.61
CA LYS A 527 8.55 6.00 33.70
C LYS A 527 8.74 7.47 34.08
N GLU A 528 7.66 8.12 34.51
CA GLU A 528 7.68 9.54 34.91
C GLU A 528 8.74 9.85 35.99
N SER A 529 8.87 8.94 36.97
CA SER A 529 9.88 9.00 38.03
C SER A 529 11.33 8.96 37.53
N ALA A 530 11.56 8.39 36.34
CA ALA A 530 12.89 8.23 35.76
C ALA A 530 13.28 9.36 34.79
N LYS A 531 12.34 10.20 34.33
CA LYS A 531 12.62 11.32 33.39
C LYS A 531 13.66 12.33 33.90
N LYS A 532 13.90 12.38 35.22
CA LYS A 532 14.90 13.26 35.86
C LYS A 532 16.27 12.57 36.06
N LYS A 533 16.40 11.27 35.77
CA LYS A 533 17.69 10.57 35.80
C LYS A 533 18.52 10.93 34.57
N THR A 534 19.84 10.98 34.74
CA THR A 534 20.75 11.05 33.59
C THR A 534 20.71 9.73 32.83
N LYS A 535 20.76 9.75 31.48
CA LYS A 535 20.62 8.54 30.64
C LYS A 535 21.51 7.38 31.10
N LYS A 536 22.74 7.65 31.52
CA LYS A 536 23.70 6.63 31.99
C LYS A 536 23.17 5.80 33.17
N LEU A 537 22.44 6.42 34.10
CA LEU A 537 21.90 5.82 35.33
C LEU A 537 20.56 5.08 35.14
N LEU A 538 20.03 4.99 33.91
CA LEU A 538 18.81 4.25 33.62
C LEU A 538 19.03 2.73 33.73
N THR A 539 18.18 2.06 34.52
CA THR A 539 18.12 0.59 34.66
C THR A 539 16.83 0.04 34.05
N LYS A 540 16.69 -1.29 33.97
CA LYS A 540 15.44 -1.93 33.49
C LYS A 540 14.19 -1.49 34.28
N ASP A 541 14.35 -1.17 35.56
CA ASP A 541 13.24 -0.83 36.46
C ASP A 541 12.75 0.62 36.27
N ASP A 542 13.49 1.43 35.50
CA ASP A 542 13.09 2.78 35.08
C ASP A 542 12.11 2.78 33.89
N PHE A 543 11.95 1.63 33.22
CA PHE A 543 11.06 1.49 32.06
C PHE A 543 9.77 0.75 32.40
N ALA A 544 8.71 1.04 31.66
CA ALA A 544 7.43 0.35 31.68
C ALA A 544 7.17 -0.29 30.32
N ILE A 545 6.79 -1.57 30.33
CA ILE A 545 6.31 -2.29 29.15
C ILE A 545 4.82 -2.05 29.03
N THR A 546 4.40 -1.41 27.94
CA THR A 546 3.00 -1.34 27.54
C THR A 546 2.74 -2.42 26.50
N LEU A 547 2.10 -3.49 26.98
CA LEU A 547 1.33 -4.40 26.15
C LEU A 547 -0.02 -3.75 25.83
N LYS A 548 -0.62 -4.08 24.68
CA LYS A 548 -2.00 -3.67 24.34
C LYS A 548 -2.95 -4.80 24.81
N GLN A 549 -4.18 -5.00 24.30
CA GLN A 549 -5.19 -5.78 25.06
C GLN A 549 -5.42 -7.28 24.71
N ASN A 550 -5.48 -7.76 23.44
CA ASN A 550 -5.60 -9.21 23.12
C ASN A 550 -4.56 -9.76 22.08
N THR A 551 -3.40 -10.32 22.49
CA THR A 551 -2.32 -10.84 21.58
C THR A 551 -1.77 -12.22 22.00
N LEU A 552 -0.79 -12.71 21.22
CA LEU A 552 -0.13 -14.01 21.30
C LEU A 552 1.24 -13.97 22.02
N PHE A 553 1.83 -12.79 22.17
CA PHE A 553 3.00 -12.50 23.01
C PHE A 553 2.65 -12.54 24.51
N THR A 554 3.42 -13.30 25.28
CA THR A 554 3.24 -13.56 26.72
C THR A 554 4.58 -13.51 27.45
N ASP A 555 4.58 -13.52 28.78
CA ASP A 555 5.78 -13.50 29.66
C ASP A 555 6.74 -12.31 29.43
N VAL A 556 6.29 -11.24 28.77
CA VAL A 556 7.12 -10.13 28.26
C VAL A 556 7.85 -9.37 29.37
N LYS A 557 9.19 -9.28 29.31
CA LYS A 557 10.07 -8.70 30.34
C LYS A 557 11.26 -7.97 29.72
N ILE A 558 11.70 -6.87 30.34
CA ILE A 558 13.02 -6.28 30.06
C ILE A 558 14.06 -7.07 30.87
N THR A 559 14.97 -7.76 30.19
CA THR A 559 16.07 -8.50 30.83
C THR A 559 17.21 -7.56 31.19
N LYS A 560 17.55 -6.63 30.30
CA LYS A 560 18.79 -5.85 30.33
C LYS A 560 18.58 -4.43 29.80
N VAL A 561 19.35 -3.49 30.33
CA VAL A 561 19.53 -2.14 29.77
C VAL A 561 21.03 -1.83 29.79
N GLU A 562 21.63 -1.52 28.64
CA GLU A 562 23.06 -1.21 28.51
C GLU A 562 23.32 0.08 27.71
N GLU A 563 24.50 0.69 27.87
CA GLU A 563 24.93 1.85 27.06
C GLU A 563 25.18 1.37 25.62
N ASN A 564 24.53 1.99 24.63
CA ASN A 564 24.66 1.55 23.24
C ASN A 564 26.11 1.74 22.77
N LYS A 565 26.67 0.68 22.15
CA LYS A 565 28.10 0.60 21.82
C LYS A 565 28.57 1.60 20.77
N PHE A 566 27.65 2.14 19.97
CA PHE A 566 27.93 3.06 18.86
C PHE A 566 27.53 4.51 19.16
N ASN A 567 26.53 4.71 20.04
CA ASN A 567 26.10 6.03 20.49
C ASN A 567 25.83 6.03 22.00
N LYS A 568 26.71 6.67 22.76
CA LYS A 568 26.66 6.72 24.24
C LYS A 568 25.49 7.55 24.80
N ASP A 569 24.83 8.33 23.93
CA ASP A 569 23.59 9.05 24.27
C ASP A 569 22.33 8.20 24.04
N LEU A 570 22.47 6.90 23.70
CA LEU A 570 21.39 5.92 23.61
C LEU A 570 21.58 4.76 24.59
N LYS A 571 20.47 4.14 25.00
CA LYS A 571 20.44 2.85 25.71
C LYS A 571 19.92 1.76 24.78
N ASP A 572 20.59 0.61 24.77
CA ASP A 572 20.05 -0.63 24.22
C ASP A 572 19.22 -1.32 25.32
N ILE A 573 17.96 -1.64 25.02
CA ILE A 573 17.01 -2.28 25.94
C ILE A 573 16.71 -3.68 25.39
N GLU A 574 17.07 -4.71 26.15
CA GLU A 574 16.84 -6.10 25.78
C GLU A 574 15.52 -6.60 26.37
N ILE A 575 14.64 -7.13 25.52
CA ILE A 575 13.30 -7.58 25.89
C ILE A 575 13.16 -9.05 25.51
N THR A 576 12.71 -9.88 26.45
CA THR A 576 12.30 -11.26 26.19
C THR A 576 10.77 -11.39 26.20
N PHE A 577 10.28 -12.36 25.42
CA PHE A 577 8.87 -12.75 25.40
C PHE A 577 8.70 -14.19 24.91
N LYS A 578 7.51 -14.77 25.15
CA LYS A 578 7.10 -16.05 24.56
C LYS A 578 5.93 -15.86 23.61
N TYR A 579 6.07 -16.36 22.39
CA TYR A 579 4.98 -16.40 21.44
C TYR A 579 4.15 -17.67 21.65
N ASN A 580 2.84 -17.54 21.77
CA ASN A 580 1.93 -18.62 22.18
C ASN A 580 0.67 -18.65 21.28
N PRO A 581 0.74 -19.23 20.08
CA PRO A 581 -0.44 -19.55 19.28
C PRO A 581 -1.20 -20.72 19.92
N LYS A 582 -2.51 -20.81 19.69
CA LYS A 582 -3.32 -21.91 20.20
C LYS A 582 -2.92 -23.22 19.51
N ASN A 583 -2.66 -24.24 20.33
CA ASN A 583 -2.28 -25.61 19.97
C ASN A 583 -0.78 -25.89 19.73
N VAL A 584 0.13 -24.91 19.81
CA VAL A 584 1.58 -25.22 19.88
C VAL A 584 1.97 -25.50 21.33
N GLN A 585 2.40 -26.72 21.63
CA GLN A 585 2.81 -27.13 22.98
C GLN A 585 4.15 -26.50 23.40
N ASN A 586 5.05 -26.26 22.44
CA ASN A 586 6.39 -25.74 22.68
C ASN A 586 6.41 -24.21 22.61
N LYS A 587 6.22 -23.54 23.76
CA LYS A 587 6.38 -22.07 23.86
C LYS A 587 7.85 -21.68 23.65
N LYS A 588 8.20 -21.22 22.44
CA LYS A 588 9.52 -20.64 22.17
C LYS A 588 9.63 -19.25 22.82
N GLU A 589 10.76 -19.01 23.47
CA GLU A 589 11.16 -17.71 24.00
C GLU A 589 12.07 -17.00 22.99
N TYR A 590 11.89 -15.70 22.82
CA TYR A 590 12.61 -14.86 21.86
C TYR A 590 13.15 -13.62 22.59
N THR A 591 14.20 -13.03 22.02
CA THR A 591 14.88 -11.85 22.56
C THR A 591 15.05 -10.80 21.46
N ILE A 592 14.66 -9.55 21.72
CA ILE A 592 14.74 -8.41 20.79
C ILE A 592 15.45 -7.21 21.45
N LYS A 593 15.86 -6.20 20.67
CA LYS A 593 16.60 -5.02 21.17
C LYS A 593 16.00 -3.68 20.73
N ASP A 594 15.42 -2.96 21.69
CA ASP A 594 14.90 -1.59 21.52
C ASP A 594 15.98 -0.53 21.85
N LYS A 595 15.76 0.73 21.44
CA LYS A 595 16.74 1.84 21.56
C LYS A 595 16.10 3.11 22.13
N TYR A 596 16.71 3.69 23.17
CA TYR A 596 16.19 4.86 23.92
C TYR A 596 17.17 6.03 24.08
#